data_AF-A0A1B8SL82-F1
#
_entry.id   AF-A0A1B8SL82-F1
#
_cell.length_a   1.000
_cell.length_b   1.000
_cell.length_c   1.000
_cell.angle_alpha   90.00
_cell.angle_beta   90.00
_cell.angle_gamma   90.00
#
_symmetry.space_group_name_H-M   'P 1'
#
loop_
_entity.id
_entity.type
_entity.pdbx_description
1 polymer ?
#
loop_
_entity_poly.entity_id
_entity_poly.type
_entity_poly.pdbx_seq_one_letter_code
_entity_poly.pdbx_strand_id
1 'polypeptide(L)'
;MLDDEWIWPLLAAVGSLLLVALICLPVRQVYHHYEVKQCHQFSEQAGYTTKFVDYNFLSWDCLAQTKTGKWVGYEKLRDVD
;
A
#
# COMPACT_ATOMS: atom_id res chain seq x y z
N MET A 1 42.79 7.98 4.20
CA MET A 1 42.64 6.72 3.46
C MET A 1 41.71 5.86 4.28
N LEU A 2 40.65 5.29 3.69
CA LEU A 2 39.95 4.20 4.35
C LEU A 2 40.90 3.01 4.34
N ASP A 3 41.23 2.47 5.51
CA ASP A 3 42.02 1.24 5.60
C ASP A 3 41.26 0.08 4.93
N ASP A 4 41.98 -0.75 4.17
CA ASP A 4 41.41 -1.88 3.40
C ASP A 4 40.60 -2.86 4.27
N GLU A 5 40.87 -2.91 5.58
CA GLU A 5 40.13 -3.71 6.56
C GLU A 5 38.66 -3.31 6.70
N TRP A 6 38.32 -2.05 6.44
CA TRP A 6 36.95 -1.56 6.57
C TRP A 6 36.13 -1.66 5.28
N ILE A 7 36.78 -1.85 4.13
CA ILE A 7 36.12 -1.88 2.82
C ILE A 7 35.18 -3.10 2.70
N TRP A 8 35.64 -4.27 3.14
CA TRP A 8 34.88 -5.52 3.09
C TRP A 8 33.60 -5.52 3.96
N PRO A 9 33.63 -5.13 5.24
CA PRO A 9 32.41 -5.06 6.05
C PRO A 9 31.44 -3.98 5.55
N LEU A 10 31.94 -2.87 4.99
CA LEU A 10 31.08 -1.83 4.40
C LEU A 10 30.36 -2.33 3.15
N LEU A 11 31.06 -3.05 2.26
CA LEU A 11 30.46 -3.69 1.10
C LEU A 11 29.43 -4.75 1.49
N ALA A 12 29.69 -5.54 2.54
CA ALA A 12 28.73 -6.53 3.05
C ALA A 12 27.46 -5.88 3.64
N ALA A 13 27.60 -4.76 4.35
CA ALA A 13 26.48 -4.01 4.91
C ALA A 13 25.62 -3.36 3.82
N VAL A 14 26.25 -2.72 2.82
CA VAL A 14 25.57 -2.12 1.67
C VAL A 14 24.89 -3.19 0.82
N GLY A 15 25.55 -4.33 0.58
CA GLY A 15 24.99 -5.46 -0.14
C GLY A 15 23.75 -6.02 0.54
N SER A 16 23.79 -6.17 1.87
CA SER A 16 22.66 -6.65 2.67
C SER A 16 21.48 -5.67 2.66
N LEU A 17 21.75 -4.36 2.77
CA LEU A 17 20.75 -3.30 2.65
C LEU A 17 20.07 -3.27 1.27
N LEU A 18 20.84 -3.43 0.20
CA LEU A 18 20.32 -3.53 -1.17
C LEU A 18 19.42 -4.75 -1.35
N LEU A 19 19.78 -5.88 -0.76
CA LEU A 19 19.02 -7.12 -0.86
C LEU A 19 17.67 -7.02 -0.13
N VAL A 20 17.65 -6.41 1.06
CA VAL A 20 16.41 -6.10 1.78
C VAL A 20 15.54 -5.12 0.99
N ALA A 21 16.13 -4.06 0.44
CA ALA A 21 15.40 -3.08 -0.37
C ALA A 21 14.78 -3.73 -1.63
N LEU A 22 15.52 -4.62 -2.30
CA LEU A 22 15.05 -5.38 -3.47
C LEU A 22 13.87 -6.31 -3.16
N ILE A 23 13.72 -6.78 -1.93
CA ILE A 23 12.59 -7.62 -1.53
C ILE A 23 11.39 -6.74 -1.11
N CYS A 24 11.63 -5.68 -0.33
CA CYS A 24 10.55 -4.84 0.21
C CYS A 24 9.85 -3.96 -0.85
N LEU A 25 10.58 -3.48 -1.86
CA LEU A 25 10.04 -2.57 -2.88
C LEU A 25 9.03 -3.23 -3.86
N PRO A 26 9.29 -4.41 -4.47
CA PRO A 26 8.36 -5.01 -5.41
C PRO A 26 7.11 -5.61 -4.74
N VAL A 27 7.25 -6.20 -3.55
CA VAL A 27 6.10 -6.74 -2.79
C VAL A 27 5.07 -5.64 -2.52
N ARG A 28 5.55 -4.44 -2.22
CA ARG A 28 4.74 -3.24 -1.99
C ARG A 28 3.95 -2.79 -3.24
N GLN A 29 4.60 -2.72 -4.39
CA GLN A 29 3.93 -2.29 -5.64
C GLN A 29 2.83 -3.28 -6.04
N VAL A 30 3.06 -4.57 -5.82
CA VAL A 30 2.08 -5.62 -6.10
C VAL A 30 0.87 -5.51 -5.18
N TYR A 31 1.07 -5.28 -3.87
CA TYR A 31 -0.03 -5.08 -2.91
C TYR A 31 -0.87 -3.84 -3.22
N HIS A 32 -0.22 -2.70 -3.42
CA HIS A 32 -0.90 -1.42 -3.66
C HIS A 32 -1.72 -1.46 -4.95
N HIS A 33 -1.18 -2.06 -6.02
CA HIS A 33 -1.90 -2.23 -7.29
C HIS A 33 -3.10 -3.19 -7.19
N TYR A 34 -2.98 -4.24 -6.37
CA TYR A 34 -4.05 -5.23 -6.20
C TYR A 34 -5.23 -4.61 -5.46
N GLU A 35 -4.99 -3.83 -4.41
CA GLU A 35 -6.05 -3.25 -3.60
C GLU A 35 -6.76 -2.06 -4.27
N VAL A 36 -6.03 -1.23 -5.03
CA VAL A 36 -6.66 -0.18 -5.86
C VAL A 36 -7.58 -0.80 -6.90
N LYS A 37 -7.17 -1.91 -7.54
CA LYS A 37 -8.02 -2.63 -8.50
C LYS A 37 -9.27 -3.19 -7.84
N GLN A 38 -9.15 -3.75 -6.66
CA GLN A 38 -10.30 -4.27 -5.92
C GLN A 38 -11.30 -3.16 -5.53
N CYS A 39 -10.81 -2.00 -5.11
CA CYS A 39 -11.65 -0.84 -4.79
C CYS A 39 -12.44 -0.35 -6.02
N HIS A 40 -11.83 -0.38 -7.21
CA HIS A 40 -12.50 -0.02 -8.46
C HIS A 40 -13.51 -1.08 -8.92
N GLN A 41 -13.13 -2.36 -8.88
CA GLN A 41 -14.02 -3.48 -9.23
C GLN A 41 -15.26 -3.51 -8.33
N PHE A 42 -15.11 -3.17 -7.06
CA PHE A 42 -16.22 -3.07 -6.12
C PHE A 42 -17.18 -1.92 -6.47
N SER A 43 -16.68 -0.76 -6.88
CA SER A 43 -17.52 0.36 -7.33
C SER A 43 -18.45 -0.06 -8.46
N GLU A 44 -17.93 -0.80 -9.43
CA GLU A 44 -18.69 -1.28 -10.58
C GLU A 44 -19.75 -2.32 -10.20
N GLN A 45 -19.47 -3.18 -9.21
CA GLN A 45 -20.38 -4.26 -8.81
C GLN A 45 -21.48 -3.81 -7.83
N ALA A 46 -21.13 -2.96 -6.86
CA ALA A 46 -22.03 -2.60 -5.78
C ALA A 46 -22.84 -1.32 -6.05
N GLY A 47 -22.52 -0.58 -7.12
CA GLY A 47 -23.23 0.64 -7.50
C GLY A 47 -23.00 1.83 -6.57
N TYR A 48 -22.03 1.74 -5.65
CA TYR A 48 -21.60 2.87 -4.83
C TYR A 48 -20.47 3.63 -5.51
N THR A 49 -20.48 4.95 -5.34
CA THR A 49 -19.31 5.77 -5.64
C THR A 49 -18.23 5.48 -4.61
N THR A 50 -17.08 4.94 -5.03
CA THR A 50 -15.95 4.67 -4.15
C THR A 50 -14.78 5.61 -4.41
N LYS A 51 -13.90 5.72 -3.42
CA LYS A 51 -12.65 6.46 -3.50
C LYS A 51 -11.58 5.72 -2.70
N PHE A 52 -10.44 5.49 -3.33
CA PHE A 52 -9.24 5.02 -2.66
C PHE A 52 -8.57 6.18 -1.93
N VAL A 53 -8.24 5.99 -0.66
CA VAL A 53 -7.53 6.96 0.18
C VAL A 53 -6.26 6.32 0.71
N ASP A 54 -5.13 6.93 0.39
CA ASP A 54 -3.83 6.56 0.94
C ASP A 54 -3.55 7.48 2.14
N TYR A 55 -3.54 6.93 3.35
CA TYR A 55 -3.23 7.68 4.58
C TYR A 55 -1.73 7.80 4.80
N ASN A 56 -0.99 6.75 4.46
CA ASN A 56 0.45 6.64 4.63
C ASN A 56 1.00 5.49 3.79
N PHE A 57 2.33 5.44 3.70
CA PHE A 57 3.09 4.37 3.03
C PHE A 57 2.68 2.94 3.46
N LEU A 58 2.02 2.71 4.60
CA LEU A 58 1.59 1.38 5.08
C LEU A 58 0.08 1.28 5.38
N SER A 59 -0.68 2.35 5.17
CA SER A 59 -2.09 2.38 5.54
C SER A 59 -2.88 3.11 4.47
N TRP A 60 -3.86 2.41 3.93
CA TRP A 60 -4.77 2.88 2.91
C TRP A 60 -6.16 2.28 3.20
N ASP A 61 -7.19 2.89 2.64
CA ASP A 61 -8.57 2.45 2.80
C ASP A 61 -9.38 2.76 1.53
N CYS A 62 -10.40 1.94 1.28
CA CYS A 62 -11.38 2.17 0.23
C CYS A 62 -12.66 2.71 0.88
N LEU A 63 -12.94 3.98 0.63
CA LEU A 63 -14.15 4.63 1.13
C LEU A 63 -15.27 4.49 0.09
N ALA A 64 -16.50 4.28 0.55
CA ALA A 64 -17.68 4.42 -0.29
C ALA A 64 -18.57 5.57 0.20
N GLN A 65 -19.27 6.19 -0.74
CA GLN A 65 -20.22 7.23 -0.45
C GLN A 65 -21.60 6.62 -0.16
N THR A 66 -22.11 6.90 1.03
CA THR A 66 -23.49 6.57 1.42
C THR A 66 -24.48 7.44 0.65
N LYS A 67 -25.77 7.07 0.65
CA LYS A 67 -26.86 7.87 0.05
C LYS A 67 -26.97 9.30 0.62
N THR A 68 -26.45 9.51 1.84
CA THR A 68 -26.42 10.83 2.50
C THR A 68 -25.23 11.70 2.08
N GLY A 69 -24.34 11.18 1.23
CA GLY A 69 -23.12 11.86 0.77
C GLY A 69 -21.91 11.68 1.70
N LYS A 70 -22.07 11.03 2.86
CA LYS A 70 -20.97 10.73 3.79
C LYS A 70 -20.10 9.59 3.26
N TRP A 71 -18.78 9.75 3.36
CA TRP A 71 -17.79 8.71 3.07
C TRP A 71 -17.59 7.82 4.30
N VAL A 72 -17.68 6.51 4.10
CA VAL A 72 -17.45 5.50 5.13
C VAL A 72 -16.51 4.43 4.59
N GLY A 73 -15.68 3.86 5.46
CA GLY A 73 -14.81 2.72 5.10
C GLY A 73 -15.66 1.54 4.65
N TYR A 74 -15.16 0.81 3.65
CA TYR A 74 -15.86 -0.31 3.05
C TYR A 74 -16.39 -1.32 4.08
N GLU A 75 -15.56 -1.64 5.07
CA GLU A 75 -15.89 -2.58 6.15
C GLU A 75 -17.17 -2.19 6.90
N LYS A 76 -17.48 -0.89 6.96
CA LYS A 76 -18.61 -0.32 7.68
C LYS A 76 -19.83 -0.09 6.81
N LEU A 77 -19.79 -0.37 5.50
CA LEU A 77 -20.98 -0.23 4.63
C LEU A 77 -22.11 -1.18 5.03
N ARG A 78 -21.79 -2.43 5.43
CA ARG A 78 -22.79 -3.41 5.90
C ARG A 78 -23.53 -2.99 7.17
N ASP A 79 -22.94 -2.07 7.94
CA ASP A 79 -23.50 -1.60 9.20
C ASP A 79 -24.31 -0.30 9.03
N VAL A 80 -24.21 0.36 7.87
CA VAL A 80 -24.77 1.70 7.63
C VAL A 80 -25.92 1.70 6.62
N ASP A 81 -26.04 0.67 5.79
CA ASP A 81 -27.22 0.39 4.93
C ASP A 81 -28.15 -0.64 5.60
#